data_AF-A0A6B9PMQ8-F1
#
_entry.id   AF-A0A6B9PMQ8-F1
#
_cell.length_a   1.000
_cell.length_b   1.000
_cell.length_c   1.000
_cell.angle_alpha   90.00
_cell.angle_beta   90.00
_cell.angle_gamma   90.00
#
_symmetry.space_group_name_H-M   'P 1'
#
loop_
_entity.id
_entity.type
_entity.pdbx_description
1 polymer ?
#
loop_
_entity_poly.entity_id
_entity_poly.type
_entity_poly.pdbx_seq_one_letter_code
_entity_poly.pdbx_strand_id
1 'polypeptide(L)'
;MFSALSICLISFVVLFSLALCSVVTGFYFIMNNLVYFVEWEVLSLNSGMIVMTFLFDWMSLIFMGFVLFISSLVIYYSEEYMVGDLNINRFILLVLMFVLSMMFLIISPNLISILLGWDGLGLVSYLLVIYYQNVKSYNAGMLTALSNRIGDVALLLAIAWMLNFGSWNYIYYLEVSKFSLEMSIIGSLVVLAAMTKSAQIPFSSWLPAAMAAPTPVSALVHSSTLVTAGVYLLIRFNVLLTGNWLGDFLLLFAGLTMFMAGLGANFEFDLKKIIALSTLSQLGLMMSILAMGFPVLAFFHLLTHALFKALLFMCAGAIIHNMSDSQDLRFMGGLVVHMPLTSSCLNLSNLALCGMPFLAGFYSKDLILEVVSLNYLNFFSFLLYFVSTGLTVCYSLRLVYYSMSGGFNCNSLHPLSDEGWFMLRGMLGLAFMAILGGSMLAWVLFPTPSMICLPLALKTLAMTVSALGAWMGYELAKFSLGFNLYSFRYQLVVSFLGSMWFLPFISTYGVSKAPLGAGWAVLKTLDGGWSEYFGSQGLYYSFTKGAWVNQVWQNNELKTYLMGLVIWVMVLIIMLFI
;
A
#
# COMPACT_ATOMS: atom_id res chain seq x y z
N MET A 1 -11.75 -37.98 -9.00
CA MET A 1 -12.81 -36.98 -8.75
C MET A 1 -12.23 -35.60 -8.46
N PHE A 2 -11.17 -35.46 -7.65
CA PHE A 2 -10.47 -34.17 -7.44
C PHE A 2 -9.72 -33.61 -8.66
N SER A 3 -9.32 -34.44 -9.63
CA SER A 3 -8.62 -34.00 -10.84
C SER A 3 -9.48 -33.24 -11.86
N ALA A 4 -10.81 -33.21 -11.67
CA ALA A 4 -11.75 -32.51 -12.57
C ALA A 4 -12.20 -31.15 -12.01
N LEU A 5 -11.80 -30.80 -10.79
CA LEU A 5 -12.16 -29.52 -10.16
C LEU A 5 -11.15 -28.45 -10.56
N SER A 6 -11.63 -27.25 -10.91
CA SER A 6 -10.77 -26.11 -11.19
C SER A 6 -9.98 -25.73 -9.94
N ILE A 7 -8.73 -25.30 -10.11
CA ILE A 7 -7.88 -24.84 -9.01
C ILE A 7 -8.55 -23.67 -8.26
N CYS A 8 -9.31 -22.84 -8.97
CA CYS A 8 -10.13 -21.77 -8.39
C CYS A 8 -11.12 -22.31 -7.36
N LEU A 9 -11.88 -23.36 -7.68
CA LEU A 9 -12.90 -23.89 -6.79
C LEU A 9 -12.29 -24.60 -5.57
N ILE A 10 -11.19 -25.34 -5.77
CA ILE A 10 -10.47 -25.98 -4.64
C ILE A 10 -9.93 -24.92 -3.68
N SER A 11 -9.25 -23.90 -4.20
CA SER A 11 -8.69 -22.82 -3.37
C SER A 11 -9.77 -21.97 -2.70
N PHE A 12 -10.90 -21.71 -3.37
CA PHE A 12 -12.07 -21.07 -2.78
C PHE A 12 -12.56 -21.83 -1.55
N VAL A 13 -12.82 -23.14 -1.66
CA VAL A 13 -13.35 -23.94 -0.55
C VAL A 13 -12.39 -23.99 0.63
N VAL A 14 -11.09 -24.17 0.37
CA VAL A 14 -10.06 -24.20 1.42
C VAL A 14 -9.98 -22.87 2.15
N LEU A 15 -9.82 -21.75 1.44
CA LEU A 15 -9.71 -20.44 2.07
C LEU A 15 -10.99 -20.04 2.80
N PHE A 16 -12.16 -20.34 2.24
CA PHE A 16 -13.44 -20.03 2.87
C PHE A 16 -13.62 -20.81 4.19
N SER A 17 -13.26 -22.10 4.22
CA SER A 17 -13.32 -22.90 5.45
C SER A 17 -12.37 -22.39 6.54
N LEU A 18 -11.14 -22.00 6.17
CA LEU A 18 -10.17 -21.40 7.09
C LEU A 18 -10.65 -20.03 7.59
N ALA A 19 -11.24 -19.22 6.72
CA ALA A 19 -11.81 -17.93 7.08
C ALA A 19 -12.88 -18.07 8.16
N LEU A 20 -13.87 -18.94 7.96
CA LEU A 20 -14.92 -19.18 8.94
C LEU A 20 -14.38 -19.67 10.27
N CYS A 21 -13.41 -20.61 10.25
CA CYS A 21 -12.77 -21.10 11.46
C CYS A 21 -12.10 -19.95 12.23
N SER A 22 -11.30 -19.11 11.55
CA SER A 22 -10.59 -17.99 12.18
C SER A 22 -11.51 -16.88 12.70
N VAL A 23 -12.62 -16.57 12.04
CA VAL A 23 -13.60 -15.59 12.55
C VAL A 23 -14.30 -16.11 13.80
N VAL A 24 -14.71 -17.39 13.81
CA VAL A 24 -15.36 -18.01 14.97
C VAL A 24 -14.41 -18.08 16.16
N THR A 25 -13.16 -18.50 15.95
CA THR A 25 -12.14 -18.48 17.02
C THR A 25 -11.83 -17.06 17.46
N GLY A 26 -11.80 -16.09 16.55
CA GLY A 26 -11.65 -14.67 16.88
C GLY A 26 -12.74 -14.16 17.82
N PHE A 27 -14.00 -14.47 17.56
CA PHE A 27 -15.11 -14.13 18.45
C PHE A 27 -15.01 -14.83 19.81
N TYR A 28 -14.61 -16.09 19.84
CA TYR A 28 -14.35 -16.81 21.09
C TYR A 28 -13.24 -16.13 21.93
N PHE A 29 -12.21 -15.59 21.29
CA PHE A 29 -11.10 -14.91 21.97
C PHE A 29 -11.53 -13.56 22.54
N ILE A 30 -12.43 -12.83 21.87
CA ILE A 30 -13.04 -11.61 22.42
C ILE A 30 -13.84 -11.94 23.68
N MET A 31 -14.73 -12.92 23.61
CA MET A 31 -15.63 -13.23 24.72
C MET A 31 -14.88 -13.67 25.99
N ASN A 32 -13.76 -14.38 25.83
CA ASN A 32 -12.97 -14.90 26.95
C ASN A 32 -11.70 -14.08 27.25
N ASN A 33 -11.43 -12.99 26.52
CA ASN A 33 -10.18 -12.23 26.58
C ASN A 33 -8.91 -13.10 26.53
N LEU A 34 -8.87 -14.06 25.61
CA LEU A 34 -7.73 -14.99 25.46
C LEU A 34 -6.68 -14.42 24.51
N VAL A 35 -5.41 -14.60 24.90
CA VAL A 35 -4.22 -14.28 24.11
C VAL A 35 -3.28 -15.47 24.19
N TYR A 36 -2.91 -16.06 23.05
CA TYR A 36 -1.93 -17.14 23.00
C TYR A 36 -0.65 -16.69 22.30
N PHE A 37 0.48 -16.92 22.98
CA PHE A 37 1.82 -16.77 22.45
C PHE A 37 2.44 -18.14 22.21
N VAL A 38 2.82 -18.43 20.97
CA VAL A 38 3.60 -19.61 20.62
C VAL A 38 4.98 -19.13 20.18
N GLU A 39 6.00 -19.49 20.95
CA GLU A 39 7.38 -19.10 20.69
C GLU A 39 8.18 -20.30 20.18
N TRP A 40 8.85 -20.14 19.03
CA TRP A 40 9.79 -21.13 18.51
C TRP A 40 11.17 -20.49 18.35
N GLU A 41 12.14 -20.95 19.14
CA GLU A 41 13.52 -20.47 19.07
C GLU A 41 14.21 -21.00 17.80
N VAL A 42 14.69 -20.10 16.95
CA VAL A 42 15.40 -20.45 15.70
C VAL A 42 16.90 -20.45 15.91
N LEU A 43 17.43 -19.42 16.56
CA LEU A 43 18.88 -19.23 16.71
C LEU A 43 19.19 -18.46 18.00
N SER A 44 20.16 -18.94 18.78
CA SER A 44 20.73 -18.23 19.92
C SER A 44 22.12 -17.66 19.58
N LEU A 45 22.30 -16.34 19.62
CA LEU A 45 23.60 -15.66 19.42
C LEU A 45 23.96 -14.84 20.65
N ASN A 46 25.01 -15.22 21.40
CA ASN A 46 25.62 -14.43 22.48
C ASN A 46 24.60 -13.60 23.30
N SER A 47 23.62 -14.27 23.93
CA SER A 47 22.48 -13.74 24.70
C SER A 47 21.24 -13.23 23.94
N GLY A 48 21.35 -12.92 22.65
CA GLY A 48 20.19 -12.60 21.80
C GLY A 48 19.58 -13.86 21.18
N MET A 49 18.33 -14.16 21.52
CA MET A 49 17.57 -15.26 20.90
C MET A 49 16.71 -14.71 19.75
N ILE A 50 16.93 -15.22 18.53
CA ILE A 50 16.03 -15.02 17.39
C ILE A 50 14.92 -16.06 17.51
N VAL A 51 13.73 -15.59 17.87
CA VAL A 51 12.54 -16.42 18.08
C VAL A 51 11.50 -16.10 17.00
N MET A 52 10.96 -17.12 16.34
CA MET A 52 9.74 -16.99 15.55
C MET A 52 8.55 -17.12 16.49
N THR A 53 7.90 -15.99 16.74
CA THR A 53 6.76 -15.89 17.64
C THR A 53 5.46 -15.79 16.82
N PHE A 54 4.44 -16.52 17.25
CA PHE A 54 3.09 -16.43 16.71
C PHE A 54 2.13 -15.94 17.80
N LEU A 55 1.45 -14.83 17.53
CA LEU A 55 0.46 -14.22 18.40
C LEU A 55 -0.95 -14.45 17.85
N PHE A 56 -1.75 -15.17 18.64
CA PHE A 56 -3.17 -15.37 18.41
C PHE A 56 -3.96 -14.54 19.42
N ASP A 57 -4.39 -13.36 18.95
CA ASP A 57 -5.29 -12.45 19.64
C ASP A 57 -6.59 -12.36 18.84
N TRP A 58 -7.63 -11.81 19.44
CA TRP A 58 -8.85 -11.48 18.70
C TRP A 58 -8.58 -10.58 17.48
N MET A 59 -7.67 -9.60 17.57
CA MET A 59 -7.32 -8.72 16.46
C MET A 59 -6.67 -9.48 15.29
N SER A 60 -5.72 -10.39 15.59
CA SER A 60 -5.03 -11.14 14.53
C SER A 60 -5.95 -12.17 13.89
N LEU A 61 -6.75 -12.90 14.68
CA LEU A 61 -7.69 -13.91 14.18
C LEU A 61 -8.82 -13.32 13.34
N ILE A 62 -9.44 -12.22 13.79
CA ILE A 62 -10.50 -11.57 13.00
C ILE A 62 -9.92 -11.01 11.71
N PHE A 63 -8.79 -10.29 11.76
CA PHE A 63 -8.23 -9.72 10.53
C PHE A 63 -7.81 -10.80 9.52
N MET A 64 -7.17 -11.86 10.00
CA MET A 64 -6.88 -13.07 9.24
C MET A 64 -8.13 -13.63 8.58
N GLY A 65 -9.22 -13.79 9.33
CA GLY A 65 -10.48 -14.30 8.79
C GLY A 65 -11.08 -13.44 7.70
N PHE A 66 -11.06 -12.12 7.85
CA PHE A 66 -11.54 -11.22 6.80
C PHE A 66 -10.67 -11.24 5.54
N VAL A 67 -9.35 -11.32 5.68
CA VAL A 67 -8.42 -11.44 4.53
C VAL A 67 -8.65 -12.76 3.79
N LEU A 68 -8.79 -13.88 4.52
CA LEU A 68 -9.11 -15.18 3.93
C LEU A 68 -10.50 -15.21 3.28
N PHE A 69 -11.48 -14.56 3.89
CA PHE A 69 -12.85 -14.47 3.36
C PHE A 69 -12.87 -13.70 2.03
N ILE A 70 -12.29 -12.49 1.99
CA ILE A 70 -12.23 -11.68 0.78
C ILE A 70 -11.43 -12.40 -0.31
N SER A 71 -10.29 -13.00 0.04
CA SER A 71 -9.48 -13.73 -0.95
C SER A 71 -10.20 -14.93 -1.55
N SER A 72 -10.98 -15.67 -0.75
CA SER A 72 -11.81 -16.76 -1.28
C SER A 72 -12.78 -16.26 -2.36
N LEU A 73 -13.53 -15.19 -2.09
CA LEU A 73 -14.51 -14.63 -3.03
C LEU A 73 -13.85 -14.03 -4.28
N VAL A 74 -12.67 -13.41 -4.14
CA VAL A 74 -11.91 -12.88 -5.28
C VAL A 74 -11.38 -14.01 -6.17
N ILE A 75 -10.92 -15.13 -5.62
CA ILE A 75 -10.49 -16.27 -6.42
C ILE A 75 -11.68 -16.88 -7.16
N TYR A 76 -12.83 -17.02 -6.49
CA TYR A 76 -14.06 -17.48 -7.14
C TYR A 76 -14.50 -16.54 -8.28
N TYR A 77 -14.42 -15.23 -8.07
CA TYR A 77 -14.66 -14.21 -9.11
C TYR A 77 -13.68 -14.33 -10.29
N SER A 78 -12.41 -14.65 -10.02
CA SER A 78 -11.36 -14.72 -11.04
C SER A 78 -11.53 -15.86 -12.06
N GLU A 79 -12.29 -16.91 -11.71
CA GLU A 79 -12.56 -18.03 -12.62
C GLU A 79 -13.26 -17.59 -13.90
N GLU A 80 -14.19 -16.64 -13.79
CA GLU A 80 -14.94 -16.12 -14.94
C GLU A 80 -14.29 -14.85 -15.53
N TYR A 81 -13.74 -13.98 -14.68
CA TYR A 81 -13.09 -12.75 -15.18
C TYR A 81 -11.85 -13.03 -16.03
N MET A 82 -11.09 -14.09 -15.73
CA MET A 82 -9.87 -14.46 -16.46
C MET A 82 -10.12 -15.61 -17.45
N VAL A 83 -11.36 -15.80 -17.92
CA VAL A 83 -11.65 -16.80 -18.96
C VAL A 83 -10.91 -16.43 -20.23
N GLY A 84 -10.15 -17.39 -20.77
CA GLY A 84 -9.32 -17.21 -21.97
C GLY A 84 -7.83 -17.00 -21.68
N ASP A 85 -7.46 -16.72 -20.44
CA ASP A 85 -6.05 -16.59 -20.04
C ASP A 85 -5.40 -17.96 -19.83
N LEU A 86 -4.38 -18.29 -20.63
CA LEU A 86 -3.66 -19.56 -20.55
C LEU A 86 -2.92 -19.77 -19.22
N ASN A 87 -2.56 -18.68 -18.52
CA ASN A 87 -1.73 -18.69 -17.31
C ASN A 87 -2.53 -18.53 -16.01
N ILE A 88 -3.83 -18.87 -15.99
CA ILE A 88 -4.67 -18.74 -14.80
C ILE A 88 -4.13 -19.50 -13.58
N ASN A 89 -3.50 -20.66 -13.78
CA ASN A 89 -2.90 -21.44 -12.68
C ASN A 89 -1.75 -20.67 -12.00
N ARG A 90 -0.92 -19.98 -12.79
CA ARG A 90 0.16 -19.13 -12.26
C ARG A 90 -0.42 -17.95 -11.49
N PHE A 91 -1.48 -17.34 -12.00
CA PHE A 91 -2.18 -16.24 -11.34
C PHE A 91 -2.68 -16.65 -9.96
N ILE A 92 -3.39 -17.78 -9.85
CA ILE A 92 -3.93 -18.26 -8.56
C ILE A 92 -2.81 -18.59 -7.58
N LEU A 93 -1.71 -19.21 -8.03
CA LEU A 93 -0.55 -19.48 -7.17
C LEU A 93 0.08 -18.19 -6.61
N LEU A 94 0.19 -17.14 -7.43
CA LEU A 94 0.67 -15.83 -6.96
C LEU A 94 -0.29 -15.23 -5.92
N VAL A 95 -1.61 -15.33 -6.14
CA VAL A 95 -2.61 -14.88 -5.15
C VAL A 95 -2.50 -15.65 -3.83
N LEU A 96 -2.31 -16.98 -3.88
CA LEU A 96 -2.13 -17.79 -2.67
C LEU A 96 -0.84 -17.44 -1.92
N MET A 97 0.27 -17.21 -2.64
CA MET A 97 1.52 -16.74 -2.01
C MET A 97 1.35 -15.36 -1.37
N PHE A 98 0.54 -14.49 -1.96
CA PHE A 98 0.21 -13.19 -1.39
C PHE A 98 -0.60 -13.33 -0.10
N VAL A 99 -1.62 -14.19 -0.09
CA VAL A 99 -2.42 -14.46 1.11
C VAL A 99 -1.54 -15.01 2.22
N LEU A 100 -0.65 -15.96 1.91
CA LEU A 100 0.26 -16.56 2.89
C LEU A 100 1.24 -15.53 3.49
N SER A 101 1.78 -14.59 2.71
CA SER A 101 2.65 -13.55 3.26
C SER A 101 1.90 -12.53 4.13
N MET A 102 0.64 -12.20 3.81
CA MET A 102 -0.22 -11.41 4.71
C MET A 102 -0.43 -12.14 6.05
N MET A 103 -0.68 -13.45 6.01
CA MET A 103 -0.90 -14.25 7.22
C MET A 103 0.30 -14.20 8.16
N PHE A 104 1.52 -14.34 7.61
CA PHE A 104 2.72 -14.23 8.43
C PHE A 104 2.88 -12.86 9.08
N LEU A 105 2.60 -11.77 8.34
CA LEU A 105 2.65 -10.41 8.90
C LEU A 105 1.63 -10.23 10.05
N ILE A 106 0.41 -10.75 9.90
CA ILE A 106 -0.66 -10.55 10.87
C ILE A 106 -0.37 -11.25 12.21
N ILE A 107 0.19 -12.46 12.15
CA ILE A 107 0.42 -13.30 13.33
C ILE A 107 1.71 -12.88 14.07
N SER A 108 2.69 -12.29 13.38
CA SER A 108 4.01 -12.00 13.95
C SER A 108 4.04 -10.83 14.97
N PRO A 109 4.50 -11.06 16.22
CA PRO A 109 4.83 -10.02 17.19
C PRO A 109 6.34 -9.71 17.27
N ASN A 110 7.17 -10.28 16.38
CA ASN A 110 8.59 -9.99 16.25
C ASN A 110 8.87 -9.19 14.97
N LEU A 111 9.68 -8.12 15.06
CA LEU A 111 10.07 -7.30 13.90
C LEU A 111 10.79 -8.08 12.80
N ILE A 112 11.61 -9.09 13.14
CA ILE A 112 12.26 -9.95 12.13
C ILE A 112 11.22 -10.77 11.37
N SER A 113 10.27 -11.38 12.08
CA SER A 113 9.20 -12.14 11.43
C SER A 113 8.24 -11.26 10.62
N ILE A 114 8.01 -10.01 11.04
CA ILE A 114 7.25 -9.03 10.26
C ILE A 114 7.96 -8.77 8.93
N LEU A 115 9.29 -8.62 8.92
CA LEU A 115 10.05 -8.39 7.69
C LEU A 115 9.82 -9.51 6.65
N LEU A 116 9.76 -10.78 7.08
CA LEU A 116 9.49 -11.90 6.17
C LEU A 116 8.13 -11.77 5.47
N GLY A 117 7.08 -11.43 6.21
CA GLY A 117 5.76 -11.17 5.63
C GLY A 117 5.76 -9.90 4.77
N TRP A 118 6.39 -8.84 5.25
CA TRP A 118 6.45 -7.52 4.63
C TRP A 118 7.13 -7.51 3.26
N ASP A 119 8.30 -8.15 3.16
CA ASP A 119 9.04 -8.33 1.91
C ASP A 119 8.33 -9.29 0.97
N GLY A 120 7.76 -10.38 1.50
CA GLY A 120 6.95 -11.32 0.74
C GLY A 120 5.78 -10.62 0.04
N LEU A 121 5.09 -9.71 0.74
CA LEU A 121 4.02 -8.88 0.16
C LEU A 121 4.55 -7.95 -0.92
N GLY A 122 5.70 -7.32 -0.69
CA GLY A 122 6.34 -6.44 -1.68
C GLY A 122 6.67 -7.19 -2.97
N LEU A 123 7.30 -8.36 -2.87
CA LEU A 123 7.70 -9.16 -4.03
C LEU A 123 6.51 -9.72 -4.80
N VAL A 124 5.54 -10.32 -4.11
CA VAL A 124 4.39 -10.93 -4.79
C VAL A 124 3.51 -9.85 -5.43
N SER A 125 3.33 -8.70 -4.78
CA SER A 125 2.58 -7.59 -5.38
C SER A 125 3.24 -7.06 -6.65
N TYR A 126 4.57 -6.96 -6.69
CA TYR A 126 5.30 -6.58 -7.90
C TYR A 126 5.02 -7.56 -9.06
N LEU A 127 5.06 -8.87 -8.80
CA LEU A 127 4.77 -9.90 -9.80
C LEU A 127 3.33 -9.82 -10.32
N LEU A 128 2.37 -9.51 -9.44
CA LEU A 128 0.96 -9.36 -9.81
C LEU A 128 0.69 -8.09 -10.62
N VAL A 129 1.39 -6.98 -10.35
CA VAL A 129 1.27 -5.73 -11.13
C VAL A 129 1.81 -5.89 -12.55
N ILE A 130 2.87 -6.68 -12.73
CA ILE A 130 3.53 -6.92 -14.04
C ILE A 130 2.89 -8.07 -14.83
N TYR A 131 1.77 -8.63 -14.36
CA TYR A 131 1.15 -9.82 -14.96
C TYR A 131 0.97 -9.73 -16.50
N TYR A 132 0.46 -8.59 -17.01
CA TYR A 132 0.22 -8.39 -18.45
C TYR A 132 1.46 -7.98 -19.27
N GLN A 133 2.64 -7.82 -18.65
CA GLN A 133 3.92 -7.57 -19.34
C GLN A 133 3.93 -6.42 -20.37
N ASN A 134 3.10 -5.40 -20.15
CA ASN A 134 3.06 -4.17 -20.95
C ASN A 134 4.08 -3.14 -20.42
N VAL A 135 4.58 -2.25 -21.29
CA VAL A 135 5.50 -1.14 -20.89
C VAL A 135 4.90 -0.31 -19.74
N LYS A 136 3.60 -0.01 -19.81
CA LYS A 136 2.89 0.70 -18.73
C LYS A 136 2.91 -0.09 -17.41
N SER A 137 2.69 -1.40 -17.45
CA SER A 137 2.73 -2.26 -16.26
C SER A 137 4.14 -2.44 -15.70
N TYR A 138 5.17 -2.49 -16.55
CA TYR A 138 6.57 -2.54 -16.09
C TYR A 138 6.96 -1.27 -15.34
N ASN A 139 6.62 -0.10 -15.90
CA ASN A 139 6.89 1.19 -15.26
C ASN A 139 6.13 1.32 -13.94
N ALA A 140 4.85 0.94 -13.92
CA ALA A 140 4.05 0.93 -12.69
C ALA A 140 4.64 -0.02 -11.65
N GLY A 141 4.97 -1.26 -12.03
CA GLY A 141 5.55 -2.25 -11.14
C GLY A 141 6.87 -1.79 -10.53
N MET A 142 7.79 -1.22 -11.33
CA MET A 142 9.06 -0.71 -10.80
C MET A 142 8.86 0.44 -9.82
N LEU A 143 7.92 1.35 -10.09
CA LEU A 143 7.57 2.44 -9.18
C LEU A 143 7.02 1.90 -7.84
N THR A 144 6.16 0.87 -7.87
CA THR A 144 5.66 0.21 -6.64
C THR A 144 6.77 -0.51 -5.86
N ALA A 145 7.69 -1.19 -6.53
CA ALA A 145 8.77 -1.92 -5.86
C ALA A 145 9.76 -0.96 -5.19
N LEU A 146 10.19 0.08 -5.89
CA LEU A 146 11.15 1.05 -5.37
C LEU A 146 10.60 1.87 -4.19
N SER A 147 9.34 2.30 -4.27
CA SER A 147 8.70 3.05 -3.18
C SER A 147 8.55 2.20 -1.91
N ASN A 148 8.16 0.93 -2.05
CA ASN A 148 8.05 0.01 -0.91
C ASN A 148 9.42 -0.32 -0.28
N ARG A 149 10.48 -0.41 -1.07
CA ARG A 149 11.84 -0.71 -0.57
C ARG A 149 12.38 0.34 0.39
N ILE A 150 11.92 1.59 0.30
CA ILE A 150 12.24 2.64 1.27
C ILE A 150 11.73 2.24 2.66
N GLY A 151 10.53 1.67 2.74
CA GLY A 151 9.96 1.16 4.00
C GLY A 151 10.69 -0.07 4.52
N ASP A 152 11.11 -0.98 3.63
CA ASP A 152 11.86 -2.18 4.01
C ASP A 152 13.22 -1.80 4.65
N VAL A 153 13.92 -0.81 4.10
CA VAL A 153 15.15 -0.25 4.69
C VAL A 153 14.86 0.35 6.07
N ALA A 154 13.75 1.05 6.25
CA ALA A 154 13.37 1.58 7.56
C ALA A 154 13.11 0.48 8.60
N LEU A 155 12.46 -0.63 8.21
CA LEU A 155 12.28 -1.80 9.07
C LEU A 155 13.61 -2.49 9.41
N LEU A 156 14.52 -2.63 8.44
CA LEU A 156 15.86 -3.17 8.69
C LEU A 156 16.65 -2.32 9.69
N LEU A 157 16.58 -1.00 9.57
CA LEU A 157 17.17 -0.08 10.56
C LEU A 157 16.49 -0.21 11.93
N ALA A 158 15.18 -0.40 11.99
CA ALA A 158 14.46 -0.62 13.25
C ALA A 158 14.88 -1.94 13.92
N ILE A 159 15.10 -3.01 13.15
CA ILE A 159 15.62 -4.30 13.64
C ILE A 159 17.04 -4.12 14.22
N ALA A 160 17.87 -3.32 13.58
CA ALA A 160 19.21 -3.01 14.08
C ALA A 160 19.17 -2.21 15.39
N TRP A 161 18.27 -1.23 15.52
CA TRP A 161 18.12 -0.45 16.76
C TRP A 161 17.50 -1.25 17.91
N MET A 162 16.61 -2.19 17.64
CA MET A 162 16.00 -3.06 18.66
C MET A 162 17.00 -3.99 19.36
N LEU A 163 18.19 -4.20 18.78
CA LEU A 163 19.26 -4.93 19.44
C LEU A 163 19.65 -4.34 20.81
N ASN A 164 19.44 -3.04 21.02
CA ASN A 164 19.72 -2.39 22.31
C ASN A 164 18.87 -2.96 23.46
N PHE A 165 17.68 -3.49 23.17
CA PHE A 165 16.80 -4.15 24.14
C PHE A 165 17.12 -5.63 24.34
N GLY A 166 18.02 -6.22 23.55
CA GLY A 166 18.43 -7.63 23.63
C GLY A 166 17.48 -8.62 22.98
N SER A 167 16.29 -8.20 22.54
CA SER A 167 15.39 -9.04 21.73
C SER A 167 14.52 -8.23 20.78
N TRP A 168 13.94 -8.89 19.77
CA TRP A 168 13.14 -8.25 18.71
C TRP A 168 11.63 -8.37 18.90
N ASN A 169 11.19 -8.99 20.00
CA ASN A 169 9.78 -9.09 20.38
C ASN A 169 9.29 -7.75 20.91
N TYR A 170 8.62 -6.95 20.08
CA TYR A 170 8.28 -5.58 20.45
C TYR A 170 7.21 -5.48 21.55
N ILE A 171 6.35 -6.49 21.68
CA ILE A 171 5.21 -6.47 22.62
C ILE A 171 5.65 -6.29 24.07
N TYR A 172 6.77 -6.89 24.47
CA TYR A 172 7.26 -6.80 25.84
C TYR A 172 7.85 -5.42 26.18
N TYR A 173 8.34 -4.67 25.21
CA TYR A 173 9.05 -3.40 25.45
C TYR A 173 8.20 -2.15 25.20
N LEU A 174 7.17 -2.23 24.34
CA LEU A 174 6.39 -1.07 23.90
C LEU A 174 5.89 -0.17 25.05
N GLU A 175 5.40 -0.78 26.13
CA GLU A 175 4.87 -0.05 27.27
C GLU A 175 5.98 0.47 28.21
N VAL A 176 6.98 -0.37 28.49
CA VAL A 176 8.04 -0.06 29.46
C VAL A 176 8.98 1.03 28.94
N SER A 177 9.35 0.98 27.65
CA SER A 177 10.36 1.87 27.07
C SER A 177 9.77 3.02 26.24
N LYS A 178 8.47 3.33 26.40
CA LYS A 178 7.75 4.34 25.60
C LYS A 178 8.48 5.69 25.50
N PHE A 179 9.08 6.17 26.58
CA PHE A 179 9.75 7.47 26.65
C PHE A 179 11.26 7.43 26.32
N SER A 180 11.82 6.25 26.07
CA SER A 180 13.22 6.12 25.70
C SER A 180 13.48 6.68 24.30
N LEU A 181 14.66 7.29 24.13
CA LEU A 181 15.07 7.82 22.83
C LEU A 181 15.17 6.71 21.78
N GLU A 182 15.66 5.53 22.16
CA GLU A 182 15.76 4.36 21.28
C GLU A 182 14.39 3.95 20.74
N MET A 183 13.39 3.83 21.61
CA MET A 183 12.04 3.46 21.18
C MET A 183 11.38 4.56 20.33
N SER A 184 11.71 5.83 20.58
CA SER A 184 11.23 6.93 19.72
C SER A 184 11.81 6.85 18.30
N ILE A 185 13.08 6.46 18.16
CA ILE A 185 13.73 6.24 16.86
C ILE A 185 13.07 5.04 16.15
N ILE A 186 12.90 3.92 16.85
CA ILE A 186 12.23 2.73 16.31
C ILE A 186 10.80 3.08 15.87
N GLY A 187 10.05 3.82 16.69
CA GLY A 187 8.72 4.30 16.36
C GLY A 187 8.72 5.18 15.10
N SER A 188 9.68 6.09 14.95
CA SER A 188 9.79 6.94 13.76
C SER A 188 10.07 6.16 12.47
N LEU A 189 10.94 5.15 12.55
CA LEU A 189 11.28 4.27 11.42
C LEU A 189 10.08 3.37 11.04
N VAL A 190 9.38 2.86 12.04
CA VAL A 190 8.14 2.08 11.86
C VAL A 190 7.04 2.93 11.22
N VAL A 191 6.87 4.18 11.65
CA VAL A 191 5.93 5.13 11.03
C VAL A 191 6.32 5.41 9.58
N LEU A 192 7.62 5.57 9.27
CA LEU A 192 8.08 5.72 7.89
C LEU A 192 7.73 4.48 7.04
N ALA A 193 8.00 3.27 7.55
CA ALA A 193 7.64 2.03 6.87
C ALA A 193 6.12 1.94 6.62
N ALA A 194 5.30 2.21 7.64
CA ALA A 194 3.86 2.22 7.52
C ALA A 194 3.34 3.25 6.50
N MET A 195 3.92 4.46 6.46
CA MET A 195 3.56 5.49 5.48
C MET A 195 3.85 5.06 4.02
N THR A 196 4.93 4.30 3.79
CA THR A 196 5.26 3.81 2.43
C THR A 196 4.21 2.81 1.90
N LYS A 197 3.88 1.77 2.68
CA LYS A 197 2.89 0.75 2.28
C LYS A 197 1.46 1.26 2.29
N SER A 198 1.11 2.21 3.16
CA SER A 198 -0.23 2.81 3.21
C SER A 198 -0.42 4.00 2.25
N ALA A 199 0.57 4.25 1.37
CA ALA A 199 0.54 5.29 0.33
C ALA A 199 0.23 6.70 0.87
N GLN A 200 0.79 7.07 2.03
CA GLN A 200 0.67 8.42 2.56
C GLN A 200 1.62 9.38 1.82
N ILE A 201 1.35 10.68 1.84
CA ILE A 201 2.22 11.72 1.29
C ILE A 201 3.55 11.63 2.05
N PRO A 202 4.71 11.56 1.36
CA PRO A 202 4.93 11.82 -0.08
C PRO A 202 4.85 10.60 -1.01
N PHE A 203 4.69 9.39 -0.49
CA PHE A 203 4.73 8.11 -1.22
C PHE A 203 3.38 7.70 -1.83
N SER A 204 2.46 8.63 -2.09
CA SER A 204 1.11 8.31 -2.59
C SER A 204 1.07 7.92 -4.07
N SER A 205 2.09 8.28 -4.86
CA SER A 205 2.06 8.19 -6.33
C SER A 205 1.97 6.76 -6.88
N TRP A 206 2.41 5.76 -6.11
CA TRP A 206 2.47 4.38 -6.60
C TRP A 206 1.11 3.68 -6.62
N LEU A 207 0.18 4.05 -5.75
CA LEU A 207 -1.10 3.33 -5.62
C LEU A 207 -1.99 3.52 -6.87
N PRO A 208 -2.21 4.74 -7.40
CA PRO A 208 -2.98 4.89 -8.64
C PRO A 208 -2.27 4.31 -9.87
N ALA A 209 -0.93 4.28 -9.87
CA ALA A 209 -0.16 3.66 -10.95
C ALA A 209 -0.30 2.13 -10.95
N ALA A 210 -0.43 1.51 -9.77
CA ALA A 210 -0.58 0.06 -9.62
C ALA A 210 -1.89 -0.50 -10.23
N MET A 211 -2.86 0.36 -10.55
CA MET A 211 -4.14 -0.02 -11.18
C MET A 211 -4.01 -0.51 -12.64
N ALA A 212 -2.78 -0.61 -13.16
CA ALA A 212 -2.48 -1.36 -14.37
C ALA A 212 -2.67 -2.89 -14.19
N ALA A 213 -2.72 -3.37 -12.94
CA ALA A 213 -2.99 -4.77 -12.61
C ALA A 213 -4.41 -5.22 -13.02
N PRO A 214 -4.63 -6.54 -13.20
CA PRO A 214 -5.97 -7.10 -13.41
C PRO A 214 -6.90 -6.77 -12.23
N THR A 215 -8.22 -6.67 -12.48
CA THR A 215 -9.16 -6.20 -11.45
C THR A 215 -9.26 -7.08 -10.21
N PRO A 216 -9.18 -8.43 -10.27
CA PRO A 216 -9.18 -9.25 -9.07
C PRO A 216 -7.98 -8.93 -8.16
N VAL A 217 -6.81 -8.59 -8.75
CA VAL A 217 -5.64 -8.14 -7.99
C VAL A 217 -5.88 -6.79 -7.34
N SER A 218 -6.47 -5.83 -8.05
CA SER A 218 -6.79 -4.53 -7.45
C SER A 218 -7.79 -4.65 -6.29
N ALA A 219 -8.77 -5.56 -6.39
CA ALA A 219 -9.72 -5.83 -5.32
C ALA A 219 -9.03 -6.41 -4.07
N LEU A 220 -8.11 -7.37 -4.25
CA LEU A 220 -7.43 -8.02 -3.13
C LEU A 220 -6.23 -7.20 -2.63
N VAL A 221 -5.21 -7.03 -3.46
CA VAL A 221 -3.90 -6.50 -3.09
C VAL A 221 -3.99 -5.02 -2.74
N HIS A 222 -4.52 -4.20 -3.65
CA HIS A 222 -4.41 -2.74 -3.53
C HIS A 222 -5.54 -2.08 -2.73
N SER A 223 -6.57 -2.83 -2.31
CA SER A 223 -7.70 -2.25 -1.58
C SER A 223 -7.85 -2.75 -0.15
N SER A 224 -7.66 -4.06 0.09
CA SER A 224 -8.03 -4.69 1.37
C SER A 224 -6.85 -5.24 2.18
N THR A 225 -5.70 -5.49 1.56
CA THR A 225 -4.60 -6.27 2.18
C THR A 225 -3.24 -5.58 2.21
N LEU A 226 -2.63 -5.26 1.05
CA LEU A 226 -1.26 -4.71 1.05
C LEU A 226 -1.22 -3.33 1.71
N VAL A 227 -2.20 -2.49 1.38
CA VAL A 227 -2.22 -1.09 1.82
C VAL A 227 -2.66 -0.97 3.28
N THR A 228 -3.42 -1.96 3.78
CA THR A 228 -3.84 -2.07 5.18
C THR A 228 -2.75 -2.67 6.07
N ALA A 229 -1.74 -3.36 5.51
CA ALA A 229 -0.63 -3.92 6.29
C ALA A 229 0.13 -2.85 7.10
N GLY A 230 0.35 -1.66 6.53
CA GLY A 230 0.96 -0.53 7.24
C GLY A 230 0.09 -0.01 8.38
N VAL A 231 -1.23 0.07 8.16
CA VAL A 231 -2.22 0.47 9.19
C VAL A 231 -2.26 -0.56 10.32
N TYR A 232 -2.30 -1.86 10.00
CA TYR A 232 -2.27 -2.94 10.99
C TYR A 232 -1.00 -2.96 11.82
N LEU A 233 0.16 -2.72 11.19
CA LEU A 233 1.42 -2.59 11.90
C LEU A 233 1.35 -1.44 12.92
N LEU A 234 0.83 -0.27 12.53
CA LEU A 234 0.66 0.85 13.48
C LEU A 234 -0.41 0.62 14.55
N ILE A 235 -1.44 -0.19 14.28
CA ILE A 235 -2.38 -0.62 15.32
C ILE A 235 -1.63 -1.33 16.45
N ARG A 236 -0.66 -2.21 16.12
CA ARG A 236 0.17 -2.91 17.12
C ARG A 236 1.17 -1.98 17.82
N PHE A 237 1.68 -0.98 17.12
CA PHE A 237 2.60 0.03 17.67
C PHE A 237 1.92 1.29 18.23
N ASN A 238 0.58 1.28 18.41
CA ASN A 238 -0.18 2.48 18.75
C ASN A 238 0.27 3.15 20.06
N VAL A 239 0.78 2.39 21.04
CA VAL A 239 1.32 2.91 22.30
C VAL A 239 2.38 4.00 22.06
N LEU A 240 3.17 3.89 20.98
CA LEU A 240 4.19 4.88 20.61
C LEU A 240 3.64 6.15 19.97
N LEU A 241 2.45 6.10 19.37
CA LEU A 241 1.80 7.25 18.73
C LEU A 241 1.09 8.13 19.77
N THR A 242 0.48 7.51 20.77
CA THR A 242 -0.32 8.19 21.79
C THR A 242 0.47 9.25 22.57
N GLY A 243 0.13 10.53 22.39
CA GLY A 243 0.70 11.65 23.16
C GLY A 243 2.13 12.04 22.80
N ASN A 244 2.67 11.54 21.69
CA ASN A 244 4.01 11.85 21.21
C ASN A 244 3.95 12.72 19.94
N TRP A 245 5.03 13.47 19.67
CA TRP A 245 5.20 14.29 18.46
C TRP A 245 5.01 13.50 17.14
N LEU A 246 5.29 12.19 17.17
CA LEU A 246 5.07 11.27 16.04
C LEU A 246 3.58 11.15 15.67
N GLY A 247 2.69 11.16 16.67
CA GLY A 247 1.25 11.15 16.45
C GLY A 247 0.79 12.42 15.74
N ASP A 248 1.21 13.58 16.23
CA ASP A 248 0.87 14.88 15.62
C ASP A 248 1.40 15.00 14.18
N PHE A 249 2.62 14.52 13.94
CA PHE A 249 3.19 14.43 12.60
C PHE A 249 2.33 13.55 11.69
N LEU A 250 2.01 12.33 12.13
CA LEU A 250 1.19 11.40 11.35
C LEU A 250 -0.20 11.98 11.07
N LEU A 251 -0.83 12.64 12.05
CA LEU A 251 -2.13 13.28 11.93
C LEU A 251 -2.15 14.31 10.79
N LEU A 252 -1.13 15.16 10.69
CA LEU A 252 -1.05 16.18 9.66
C LEU A 252 -0.92 15.56 8.26
N PHE A 253 0.03 14.63 8.07
CA PHE A 253 0.26 14.00 6.77
C PHE A 253 -0.93 13.14 6.33
N ALA A 254 -1.56 12.44 7.28
CA ALA A 254 -2.76 11.64 7.03
C ALA A 254 -4.02 12.51 6.73
N GLY A 255 -4.13 13.69 7.34
CA GLY A 255 -5.18 14.65 6.99
C GLY A 255 -4.98 15.24 5.58
N LEU A 256 -3.74 15.56 5.23
CA LEU A 256 -3.40 16.07 3.89
C LEU A 256 -3.61 15.01 2.80
N THR A 257 -3.29 13.75 3.05
CA THR A 257 -3.55 12.65 2.10
C THR A 257 -5.04 12.45 1.87
N MET A 258 -5.83 12.48 2.94
CA MET A 258 -7.29 12.37 2.87
C MET A 258 -7.89 13.44 1.95
N PHE A 259 -7.45 14.70 2.13
CA PHE A 259 -7.90 15.83 1.34
C PHE A 259 -7.41 15.77 -0.12
N MET A 260 -6.11 15.53 -0.34
CA MET A 260 -5.51 15.45 -1.67
C MET A 260 -6.15 14.36 -2.52
N ALA A 261 -6.38 13.18 -1.94
CA ALA A 261 -7.01 12.07 -2.64
C ALA A 261 -8.47 12.35 -2.99
N GLY A 262 -9.22 12.97 -2.06
CA GLY A 262 -10.60 13.37 -2.30
C GLY A 262 -10.75 14.40 -3.42
N LEU A 263 -9.81 15.35 -3.52
CA LEU A 263 -9.77 16.31 -4.63
C LEU A 263 -9.38 15.65 -5.95
N GLY A 264 -8.33 14.81 -5.96
CA GLY A 264 -7.88 14.11 -7.16
C GLY A 264 -8.97 13.21 -7.76
N ALA A 265 -9.72 12.49 -6.92
CA ALA A 265 -10.80 11.61 -7.34
C ALA A 265 -11.94 12.37 -8.06
N ASN A 266 -12.17 13.63 -7.72
CA ASN A 266 -13.16 14.47 -8.38
C ASN A 266 -12.75 14.93 -9.79
N PHE A 267 -11.49 14.80 -10.19
CA PHE A 267 -11.02 15.19 -11.52
C PHE A 267 -10.64 13.99 -12.40
N GLU A 268 -10.41 12.82 -11.82
CA GLU A 268 -10.11 11.58 -12.56
C GLU A 268 -11.35 10.99 -13.26
N PHE A 269 -11.15 10.41 -14.44
CA PHE A 269 -12.21 9.77 -15.23
C PHE A 269 -12.06 8.24 -15.34
N ASP A 270 -10.88 7.68 -15.04
CA ASP A 270 -10.69 6.23 -15.03
C ASP A 270 -11.36 5.61 -13.79
N LEU A 271 -12.28 4.67 -14.00
CA LEU A 271 -13.06 4.02 -12.95
C LEU A 271 -12.17 3.42 -11.85
N LYS A 272 -11.14 2.66 -12.21
CA LYS A 272 -10.21 2.05 -11.23
C LYS A 272 -9.42 3.08 -10.44
N LYS A 273 -9.01 4.20 -11.06
CA LYS A 273 -8.24 5.25 -10.38
C LYS A 273 -9.10 6.02 -9.38
N ILE A 274 -10.38 6.25 -9.67
CA ILE A 274 -11.31 6.87 -8.72
C ILE A 274 -11.49 5.96 -7.49
N ILE A 275 -11.67 4.65 -7.71
CA ILE A 275 -11.77 3.68 -6.61
C ILE A 275 -10.46 3.61 -5.82
N ALA A 276 -9.30 3.66 -6.50
CA ALA A 276 -7.98 3.73 -5.87
C ALA A 276 -7.79 4.98 -5.01
N LEU A 277 -8.07 6.17 -5.54
CA LEU A 277 -7.97 7.43 -4.80
C LEU A 277 -8.93 7.47 -3.61
N SER A 278 -10.11 6.86 -3.75
CA SER A 278 -11.03 6.72 -2.63
C SER A 278 -10.59 5.66 -1.59
N THR A 279 -9.67 4.73 -1.91
CA THR A 279 -8.99 3.93 -0.87
C THR A 279 -7.94 4.77 -0.16
N LEU A 280 -7.16 5.56 -0.90
CA LEU A 280 -6.14 6.45 -0.35
C LEU A 280 -6.75 7.46 0.64
N SER A 281 -7.94 7.99 0.34
CA SER A 281 -8.65 8.86 1.28
C SER A 281 -9.05 8.14 2.58
N GLN A 282 -9.57 6.91 2.49
CA GLN A 282 -10.00 6.17 3.69
C GLN A 282 -8.82 5.66 4.52
N LEU A 283 -7.69 5.34 3.87
CA LEU A 283 -6.44 5.03 4.56
C LEU A 283 -5.88 6.25 5.29
N GLY A 284 -5.96 7.44 4.68
CA GLY A 284 -5.68 8.71 5.38
C GLY A 284 -6.54 8.83 6.64
N LEU A 285 -7.84 8.52 6.55
CA LEU A 285 -8.75 8.52 7.70
C LEU A 285 -8.36 7.49 8.77
N MET A 286 -7.98 6.27 8.39
CA MET A 286 -7.50 5.26 9.35
C MET A 286 -6.22 5.69 10.06
N MET A 287 -5.25 6.22 9.32
CA MET A 287 -3.96 6.66 9.86
C MET A 287 -4.12 7.86 10.80
N SER A 288 -5.03 8.76 10.48
CA SER A 288 -5.30 9.94 11.30
C SER A 288 -6.02 9.61 12.61
N ILE A 289 -6.81 8.53 12.67
CA ILE A 289 -7.42 8.04 13.93
C ILE A 289 -6.39 7.33 14.80
N LEU A 290 -5.49 6.56 14.18
CA LEU A 290 -4.36 5.93 14.89
C LEU A 290 -3.47 6.99 15.53
N ALA A 291 -3.21 8.09 14.82
CA ALA A 291 -2.49 9.22 15.36
C ALA A 291 -3.15 9.82 16.62
N MET A 292 -4.48 9.83 16.70
CA MET A 292 -5.24 10.29 17.87
C MET A 292 -5.27 9.28 19.02
N GLY A 293 -4.81 8.04 18.79
CA GLY A 293 -4.72 7.03 19.83
C GLY A 293 -5.92 6.09 19.95
N PHE A 294 -6.78 5.97 18.93
CA PHE A 294 -7.92 5.05 18.96
C PHE A 294 -7.74 3.83 18.03
N PRO A 295 -6.97 2.80 18.46
CA PRO A 295 -6.63 1.67 17.60
C PRO A 295 -7.83 0.77 17.30
N VAL A 296 -8.77 0.61 18.26
CA VAL A 296 -9.96 -0.24 18.09
C VAL A 296 -10.91 0.35 17.03
N LEU A 297 -11.09 1.68 17.00
CA LEU A 297 -11.90 2.36 15.99
C LEU A 297 -11.26 2.26 14.60
N ALA A 298 -9.94 2.47 14.51
CA ALA A 298 -9.21 2.32 13.26
C ALA A 298 -9.28 0.87 12.74
N PHE A 299 -9.14 -0.12 13.62
CA PHE A 299 -9.27 -1.54 13.27
C PHE A 299 -10.69 -1.88 12.80
N PHE A 300 -11.71 -1.38 13.49
CA PHE A 300 -13.09 -1.57 13.08
C PHE A 300 -13.37 -0.99 11.69
N HIS A 301 -12.90 0.23 11.41
CA HIS A 301 -13.04 0.82 10.08
C HIS A 301 -12.23 0.07 9.02
N LEU A 302 -11.05 -0.44 9.36
CA LEU A 302 -10.24 -1.27 8.45
C LEU A 302 -11.02 -2.50 7.97
N LEU A 303 -11.71 -3.21 8.88
CA LEU A 303 -12.51 -4.39 8.55
C LEU A 303 -13.72 -4.04 7.68
N THR A 304 -14.49 -3.01 8.03
CA THR A 304 -15.67 -2.61 7.26
C THR A 304 -15.28 -2.09 5.88
N HIS A 305 -14.20 -1.30 5.80
CA HIS A 305 -13.62 -0.80 4.56
C HIS A 305 -13.21 -1.91 3.60
N ALA A 306 -12.53 -2.94 4.10
CA ALA A 306 -12.10 -4.08 3.29
C ALA A 306 -13.28 -4.75 2.57
N LEU A 307 -14.43 -4.90 3.26
CA LEU A 307 -15.63 -5.50 2.67
C LEU A 307 -16.21 -4.68 1.51
N PHE A 308 -16.55 -3.41 1.74
CA PHE A 308 -17.23 -2.62 0.70
C PHE A 308 -16.29 -2.18 -0.42
N LYS A 309 -14.99 -2.04 -0.18
CA LYS A 309 -14.01 -1.74 -1.25
C LYS A 309 -13.76 -2.93 -2.16
N ALA A 310 -13.65 -4.13 -1.62
CA ALA A 310 -13.53 -5.33 -2.44
C ALA A 310 -14.78 -5.49 -3.33
N LEU A 311 -15.98 -5.17 -2.79
CA LEU A 311 -17.21 -5.13 -3.58
C LEU A 311 -17.16 -4.08 -4.70
N LEU A 312 -16.70 -2.85 -4.42
CA LEU A 312 -16.55 -1.80 -5.44
C LEU A 312 -15.62 -2.21 -6.59
N PHE A 313 -14.46 -2.79 -6.27
CA PHE A 313 -13.51 -3.22 -7.30
C PHE A 313 -14.02 -4.41 -8.12
N MET A 314 -14.75 -5.35 -7.53
CA MET A 314 -15.37 -6.46 -8.29
C MET A 314 -16.52 -5.97 -9.17
N CYS A 315 -17.37 -5.07 -8.68
CA CYS A 315 -18.42 -4.46 -9.50
C CYS A 315 -17.82 -3.67 -10.67
N ALA A 316 -16.77 -2.88 -10.41
CA ALA A 316 -16.04 -2.18 -11.45
C ALA A 316 -15.39 -3.14 -12.45
N GLY A 317 -14.85 -4.27 -11.98
CA GLY A 317 -14.31 -5.32 -12.84
C GLY A 317 -15.35 -5.92 -13.78
N ALA A 318 -16.54 -6.23 -13.26
CA ALA A 318 -17.63 -6.76 -14.08
C ALA A 318 -18.08 -5.75 -15.13
N ILE A 319 -18.19 -4.46 -14.76
CA ILE A 319 -18.50 -3.38 -15.70
C ILE A 319 -17.42 -3.26 -16.78
N ILE A 320 -16.13 -3.25 -16.40
CA ILE A 320 -15.01 -3.10 -17.36
C ILE A 320 -14.97 -4.29 -18.33
N HIS A 321 -15.12 -5.51 -17.82
CA HIS A 321 -15.12 -6.73 -18.63
C HIS A 321 -16.27 -6.67 -19.67
N ASN A 322 -17.47 -6.31 -19.22
CA ASN A 322 -18.64 -6.23 -20.09
C ASN A 322 -18.65 -4.99 -20.99
N MET A 323 -17.77 -4.03 -20.75
CA MET A 323 -17.55 -2.82 -21.55
C MET A 323 -16.32 -2.94 -22.47
N SER A 324 -15.89 -4.16 -22.80
CA SER A 324 -14.72 -4.46 -23.66
C SER A 324 -13.42 -3.77 -23.21
N ASP A 325 -13.11 -3.88 -21.91
CA ASP A 325 -11.94 -3.28 -21.25
C ASP A 325 -11.89 -1.74 -21.25
N SER A 326 -12.98 -1.06 -21.60
CA SER A 326 -13.08 0.39 -21.44
C SER A 326 -13.26 0.77 -19.96
N GLN A 327 -12.33 1.58 -19.45
CA GLN A 327 -12.30 2.00 -18.03
C GLN A 327 -12.78 3.43 -17.81
N ASP A 328 -12.96 4.21 -18.87
CA ASP A 328 -13.27 5.62 -18.80
C ASP A 328 -14.77 5.84 -18.60
N LEU A 329 -15.12 6.54 -17.51
CA LEU A 329 -16.50 6.85 -17.13
C LEU A 329 -17.28 7.57 -18.23
N ARG A 330 -16.62 8.30 -19.12
CA ARG A 330 -17.29 9.09 -20.16
C ARG A 330 -17.97 8.23 -21.23
N PHE A 331 -17.48 7.01 -21.44
CA PHE A 331 -18.11 6.04 -22.34
C PHE A 331 -19.16 5.17 -21.63
N MET A 332 -19.31 5.33 -20.31
CA MET A 332 -20.36 4.67 -19.54
C MET A 332 -21.64 5.53 -19.51
N GLY A 333 -22.74 4.91 -19.09
CA GLY A 333 -24.04 5.55 -18.94
C GLY A 333 -25.16 4.51 -19.00
N GLY A 334 -26.29 4.76 -18.34
CA GLY A 334 -27.49 3.89 -18.43
C GLY A 334 -27.31 2.43 -17.98
N LEU A 335 -26.26 2.09 -17.20
CA LEU A 335 -25.97 0.71 -16.80
C LEU A 335 -27.08 0.06 -15.96
N VAL A 336 -27.93 0.86 -15.30
CA VAL A 336 -29.06 0.37 -14.50
C VAL A 336 -30.03 -0.50 -15.32
N VAL A 337 -30.20 -0.18 -16.61
CA VAL A 337 -31.12 -0.91 -17.49
C VAL A 337 -30.48 -2.22 -18.00
N HIS A 338 -29.17 -2.19 -18.27
CA HIS A 338 -28.48 -3.29 -18.93
C HIS A 338 -27.88 -4.31 -17.95
N MET A 339 -27.43 -3.86 -16.78
CA MET A 339 -26.83 -4.71 -15.73
C MET A 339 -27.40 -4.35 -14.35
N PRO A 340 -28.66 -4.69 -14.06
CA PRO A 340 -29.35 -4.25 -12.87
C PRO A 340 -28.74 -4.79 -11.58
N LEU A 341 -28.18 -6.01 -11.60
CA LEU A 341 -27.65 -6.63 -10.39
C LEU A 341 -26.29 -6.01 -10.02
N THR A 342 -25.37 -5.92 -10.96
CA THR A 342 -24.07 -5.25 -10.69
C THR A 342 -24.22 -3.78 -10.36
N SER A 343 -25.14 -3.06 -11.02
CA SER A 343 -25.42 -1.65 -10.69
C SER A 343 -25.99 -1.48 -9.29
N SER A 344 -26.86 -2.40 -8.82
CA SER A 344 -27.35 -2.38 -7.45
C SER A 344 -26.22 -2.61 -6.42
N CYS A 345 -25.30 -3.55 -6.67
CA CYS A 345 -24.14 -3.83 -5.83
C CYS A 345 -23.14 -2.65 -5.81
N LEU A 346 -22.92 -2.00 -6.96
CA LEU A 346 -22.08 -0.81 -7.05
C LEU A 346 -22.68 0.34 -6.23
N ASN A 347 -23.98 0.59 -6.35
CA ASN A 347 -24.66 1.64 -5.59
C ASN A 347 -24.69 1.34 -4.09
N LEU A 348 -24.95 0.09 -3.70
CA LEU A 348 -24.89 -0.34 -2.30
C LEU A 348 -23.52 -0.04 -1.68
N SER A 349 -22.45 -0.39 -2.40
CA SER A 349 -21.09 -0.18 -1.91
C SER A 349 -20.65 1.30 -1.94
N ASN A 350 -21.11 2.09 -2.90
CA ASN A 350 -20.93 3.55 -2.90
C ASN A 350 -21.64 4.22 -1.71
N LEU A 351 -22.88 3.81 -1.41
CA LEU A 351 -23.61 4.34 -0.25
C LEU A 351 -22.96 3.93 1.07
N ALA A 352 -22.41 2.70 1.15
CA ALA A 352 -21.61 2.27 2.29
C ALA A 352 -20.36 3.15 2.46
N LEU A 353 -19.66 3.50 1.38
CA LEU A 353 -18.50 4.41 1.42
C LEU A 353 -18.87 5.84 1.88
N CYS A 354 -20.04 6.33 1.49
CA CYS A 354 -20.57 7.62 1.95
C CYS A 354 -20.86 7.63 3.45
N GLY A 355 -21.15 6.48 4.05
CA GLY A 355 -21.58 6.36 5.44
C GLY A 355 -23.09 6.52 5.60
N MET A 356 -23.89 6.07 4.62
CA MET A 356 -25.35 6.09 4.76
C MET A 356 -25.82 5.25 5.95
N PRO A 357 -26.86 5.70 6.69
CA PRO A 357 -27.36 5.01 7.88
C PRO A 357 -27.63 3.52 7.63
N PHE A 358 -27.31 2.69 8.62
CA PHE A 358 -27.48 1.22 8.63
C PHE A 358 -26.59 0.40 7.69
N LEU A 359 -25.79 1.02 6.82
CA LEU A 359 -24.76 0.30 6.07
C LEU A 359 -23.45 0.21 6.86
N ALA A 360 -22.56 -0.72 6.51
CA ALA A 360 -21.34 -0.98 7.29
C ALA A 360 -20.44 0.25 7.50
N GLY A 361 -20.42 1.18 6.55
CA GLY A 361 -19.63 2.41 6.68
C GLY A 361 -20.16 3.37 7.74
N PHE A 362 -21.47 3.44 7.99
CA PHE A 362 -22.05 4.32 9.00
C PHE A 362 -21.54 3.99 10.40
N TYR A 363 -21.61 2.71 10.78
CA TYR A 363 -21.19 2.26 12.11
C TYR A 363 -19.75 2.66 12.46
N SER A 364 -18.86 2.67 11.48
CA SER A 364 -17.45 3.02 11.69
C SER A 364 -17.16 4.50 11.45
N LYS A 365 -17.45 5.01 10.24
CA LYS A 365 -17.05 6.35 9.79
C LYS A 365 -17.77 7.46 10.57
N ASP A 366 -19.05 7.30 10.88
CA ASP A 366 -19.80 8.31 11.64
C ASP A 366 -19.31 8.35 13.09
N LEU A 367 -19.15 7.17 13.72
CA LEU A 367 -18.57 7.03 15.06
C LEU A 367 -17.18 7.68 15.16
N ILE A 368 -16.34 7.50 14.13
CA ILE A 368 -15.03 8.14 14.03
C ILE A 368 -15.15 9.66 14.03
N LEU A 369 -16.00 10.24 13.18
CA LEU A 369 -16.14 11.69 13.07
C LEU A 369 -16.68 12.33 14.35
N GLU A 370 -17.54 11.61 15.07
CA GLU A 370 -18.02 12.03 16.38
C GLU A 370 -16.91 12.04 17.43
N VAL A 371 -16.10 10.98 17.49
CA VAL A 371 -14.96 10.90 18.42
C VAL A 371 -13.91 11.96 18.10
N VAL A 372 -13.66 12.23 16.81
CA VAL A 372 -12.81 13.34 16.35
C VAL A 372 -13.34 14.68 16.86
N SER A 373 -14.66 14.90 16.81
CA SER A 373 -15.27 16.15 17.29
C SER A 373 -15.30 16.31 18.81
N LEU A 374 -15.21 15.20 19.57
CA LEU A 374 -15.06 15.23 21.02
C LEU A 374 -13.64 15.57 21.47
N ASN A 375 -12.65 15.19 20.68
CA ASN A 375 -11.25 15.38 21.03
C ASN A 375 -10.74 16.79 20.77
N TYR A 376 -9.69 17.16 21.50
CA TYR A 376 -8.98 18.42 21.28
C TYR A 376 -8.12 18.33 20.02
N LEU A 377 -8.60 18.92 18.93
CA LEU A 377 -7.91 18.94 17.65
C LEU A 377 -7.62 20.36 17.18
N ASN A 378 -6.52 20.49 16.44
CA ASN A 378 -6.20 21.72 15.74
C ASN A 378 -7.30 22.05 14.74
N PHE A 379 -7.70 23.32 14.66
CA PHE A 379 -8.75 23.78 13.74
C PHE A 379 -8.48 23.38 12.29
N PHE A 380 -7.21 23.43 11.86
CA PHE A 380 -6.81 22.99 10.52
C PHE A 380 -7.07 21.49 10.30
N SER A 381 -6.69 20.63 11.25
CA SER A 381 -6.96 19.19 11.15
C SER A 381 -8.46 18.89 11.14
N PHE A 382 -9.24 19.59 11.97
CA PHE A 382 -10.70 19.49 11.99
C PHE A 382 -11.30 19.82 10.61
N LEU A 383 -10.86 20.91 9.97
CA LEU A 383 -11.32 21.28 8.62
C LEU A 383 -10.97 20.21 7.57
N LEU A 384 -9.76 19.66 7.63
CA LEU A 384 -9.35 18.59 6.71
C LEU A 384 -10.28 17.36 6.80
N TYR A 385 -10.66 16.93 8.00
CA TYR A 385 -11.59 15.81 8.18
C TYR A 385 -12.95 16.08 7.55
N PHE A 386 -13.62 17.18 7.92
CA PHE A 386 -14.98 17.40 7.44
C PHE A 386 -15.01 17.73 5.94
N VAL A 387 -14.11 18.59 5.43
CA VAL A 387 -14.09 18.89 3.99
C VAL A 387 -13.80 17.63 3.16
N SER A 388 -12.83 16.81 3.58
CA SER A 388 -12.53 15.58 2.86
C SER A 388 -13.68 14.57 2.91
N THR A 389 -14.42 14.46 4.03
CA THR A 389 -15.63 13.62 4.07
C THR A 389 -16.70 14.11 3.08
N GLY A 390 -16.90 15.42 2.94
CA GLY A 390 -17.76 15.98 1.91
C GLY A 390 -17.29 15.66 0.48
N LEU A 391 -15.98 15.74 0.24
CA LEU A 391 -15.38 15.33 -1.04
C LEU A 391 -15.58 13.84 -1.32
N THR A 392 -15.58 12.97 -0.30
CA THR A 392 -15.87 11.54 -0.49
C THR A 392 -17.24 11.28 -1.08
N VAL A 393 -18.22 12.03 -0.61
CA VAL A 393 -19.59 11.92 -1.10
C VAL A 393 -19.71 12.56 -2.49
N CYS A 394 -19.02 13.67 -2.73
CA CYS A 394 -18.98 14.34 -4.03
C CYS A 394 -18.50 13.42 -5.16
N TYR A 395 -17.34 12.76 -5.04
CA TYR A 395 -16.86 11.87 -6.11
C TYR A 395 -17.71 10.61 -6.24
N SER A 396 -18.31 10.12 -5.15
CA SER A 396 -19.15 8.93 -5.20
C SER A 396 -20.42 9.17 -6.00
N LEU A 397 -21.07 10.33 -5.83
CA LEU A 397 -22.28 10.67 -6.57
C LEU A 397 -21.99 11.12 -7.98
N ARG A 398 -20.81 11.72 -8.23
CA ARG A 398 -20.29 11.89 -9.60
C ARG A 398 -20.15 10.54 -10.30
N LEU A 399 -19.58 9.53 -9.64
CA LEU A 399 -19.42 8.20 -10.21
C LEU A 399 -20.76 7.53 -10.50
N VAL A 400 -21.73 7.64 -9.59
CA VAL A 400 -23.11 7.18 -9.83
C VAL A 400 -23.74 7.92 -11.02
N TYR A 401 -23.55 9.24 -11.13
CA TYR A 401 -24.10 10.00 -12.26
C TYR A 401 -23.59 9.48 -13.61
N TYR A 402 -22.28 9.38 -13.81
CA TYR A 402 -21.71 8.96 -15.09
C TYR A 402 -21.95 7.49 -15.44
N SER A 403 -21.99 6.60 -14.44
CA SER A 403 -22.18 5.17 -14.69
C SER A 403 -23.66 4.78 -14.84
N MET A 404 -24.54 5.35 -14.02
CA MET A 404 -25.91 4.88 -13.86
C MET A 404 -26.95 5.78 -14.51
N SER A 405 -26.76 7.10 -14.46
CA SER A 405 -27.73 8.06 -14.96
C SER A 405 -27.42 8.49 -16.40
N GLY A 406 -28.42 9.01 -17.10
CA GLY A 406 -28.28 9.44 -18.49
C GLY A 406 -28.47 8.30 -19.50
N GLY A 407 -28.18 8.61 -20.77
CA GLY A 407 -28.25 7.66 -21.87
C GLY A 407 -27.03 6.74 -21.94
N PHE A 408 -27.16 5.62 -22.65
CA PHE A 408 -26.04 4.75 -22.98
C PHE A 408 -25.11 5.44 -23.99
N ASN A 409 -23.88 5.73 -23.59
CA ASN A 409 -22.90 6.51 -24.38
C ASN A 409 -21.96 5.63 -25.24
N CYS A 410 -22.08 4.31 -25.13
CA CYS A 410 -21.19 3.39 -25.81
C CYS A 410 -21.61 3.12 -27.26
N ASN A 411 -20.77 2.37 -27.98
CA ASN A 411 -21.07 1.98 -29.36
C ASN A 411 -22.39 1.21 -29.43
N SER A 412 -23.14 1.40 -30.51
CA SER A 412 -24.49 0.83 -30.70
C SER A 412 -24.54 -0.70 -30.68
N LEU A 413 -23.42 -1.38 -30.96
CA LEU A 413 -23.29 -2.84 -30.94
C LEU A 413 -22.46 -3.31 -29.73
N HIS A 414 -22.94 -3.05 -28.52
CA HIS A 414 -22.26 -3.46 -27.30
C HIS A 414 -22.83 -4.77 -26.72
N PRO A 415 -22.02 -5.82 -26.46
CA PRO A 415 -22.47 -7.07 -25.86
C PRO A 415 -22.60 -6.96 -24.32
N LEU A 416 -23.41 -6.02 -23.85
CA LEU A 416 -23.69 -5.92 -22.41
C LEU A 416 -24.60 -7.05 -21.96
N SER A 417 -24.14 -7.85 -21.00
CA SER A 417 -24.93 -8.88 -20.35
C SER A 417 -24.53 -9.00 -18.88
N ASP A 418 -25.48 -9.38 -18.03
CA ASP A 418 -25.24 -9.69 -16.62
C ASP A 418 -25.31 -11.20 -16.37
N GLU A 419 -24.93 -12.01 -17.38
CA GLU A 419 -25.08 -13.48 -17.35
C GLU A 419 -23.94 -14.20 -16.62
N GLY A 420 -22.94 -13.46 -16.14
CA GLY A 420 -21.77 -14.01 -15.47
C GLY A 420 -22.06 -14.49 -14.06
N TRP A 421 -22.58 -15.71 -13.91
CA TRP A 421 -23.06 -16.23 -12.63
C TRP A 421 -21.96 -16.41 -11.58
N PHE A 422 -20.71 -16.69 -11.96
CA PHE A 422 -19.61 -16.85 -11.00
C PHE A 422 -19.21 -15.49 -10.43
N MET A 423 -19.03 -14.49 -11.31
CA MET A 423 -18.78 -13.11 -10.88
C MET A 423 -19.91 -12.59 -9.99
N LEU A 424 -21.17 -12.78 -10.40
CA LEU A 424 -22.34 -12.31 -9.66
C LEU A 424 -22.44 -12.93 -8.26
N ARG A 425 -22.25 -14.25 -8.13
CA ARG A 425 -22.28 -14.93 -6.82
C ARG A 425 -21.16 -14.42 -5.90
N GLY A 426 -19.94 -14.21 -6.44
CA GLY A 426 -18.83 -13.62 -5.68
C GLY A 426 -19.17 -12.21 -5.15
N MET A 427 -19.78 -11.37 -5.99
CA MET A 427 -20.22 -10.02 -5.60
C MET A 427 -21.36 -10.04 -4.58
N LEU A 428 -22.36 -10.91 -4.74
CA LEU A 428 -23.48 -11.05 -3.81
C LEU A 428 -23.02 -11.47 -2.41
N GLY A 429 -22.01 -12.35 -2.32
CA GLY A 429 -21.41 -12.74 -1.05
C GLY A 429 -20.85 -11.55 -0.26
N LEU A 430 -20.15 -10.62 -0.93
CA LEU A 430 -19.68 -9.38 -0.29
C LEU A 430 -20.80 -8.36 -0.07
N ALA A 431 -21.80 -8.28 -0.95
CA ALA A 431 -22.94 -7.37 -0.79
C ALA A 431 -23.72 -7.65 0.51
N PHE A 432 -23.95 -8.93 0.82
CA PHE A 432 -24.56 -9.33 2.09
C PHE A 432 -23.73 -8.86 3.30
N MET A 433 -22.40 -9.02 3.24
CA MET A 433 -21.50 -8.57 4.31
C MET A 433 -21.37 -7.04 4.39
N ALA A 434 -21.50 -6.31 3.29
CA ALA A 434 -21.49 -4.85 3.30
C ALA A 434 -22.72 -4.24 4.02
N ILE A 435 -23.83 -4.99 4.07
CA ILE A 435 -25.04 -4.60 4.81
C ILE A 435 -24.89 -5.02 6.28
N LEU A 436 -24.70 -6.32 6.55
CA LEU A 436 -24.77 -6.84 7.92
C LEU A 436 -23.45 -6.71 8.69
N GLY A 437 -22.30 -6.83 8.01
CA GLY A 437 -21.00 -6.99 8.64
C GLY A 437 -20.62 -5.86 9.58
N GLY A 438 -20.95 -4.61 9.25
CA GLY A 438 -20.67 -3.48 10.15
C GLY A 438 -21.49 -3.51 11.45
N SER A 439 -22.77 -3.88 11.37
CA SER A 439 -23.62 -4.02 12.57
C SER A 439 -23.17 -5.18 13.45
N MET A 440 -22.87 -6.33 12.85
CA MET A 440 -22.40 -7.52 13.57
C MET A 440 -21.07 -7.26 14.26
N LEU A 441 -20.11 -6.65 13.56
CA LEU A 441 -18.81 -6.28 14.13
C LEU A 441 -18.95 -5.21 15.22
N ALA A 442 -19.81 -4.20 15.06
CA ALA A 442 -19.99 -3.17 16.08
C ALA A 442 -20.47 -3.77 17.41
N TRP A 443 -21.43 -4.69 17.37
CA TRP A 443 -21.95 -5.34 18.57
C TRP A 443 -20.94 -6.26 19.25
N VAL A 444 -20.05 -6.89 18.48
CA VAL A 444 -19.02 -7.78 19.04
C VAL A 444 -17.82 -7.00 19.58
N LEU A 445 -17.35 -5.98 18.84
CA LEU A 445 -16.13 -5.24 19.18
C LEU A 445 -16.35 -4.22 20.30
N PHE A 446 -17.55 -3.65 20.42
CA PHE A 446 -17.89 -2.65 21.44
C PHE A 446 -18.94 -3.19 22.41
N PRO A 447 -18.57 -4.06 23.37
CA PRO A 447 -19.51 -4.58 24.36
C PRO A 447 -20.09 -3.48 25.24
N THR A 448 -19.31 -2.42 25.48
CA THR A 448 -19.73 -1.20 26.18
C THR A 448 -19.72 -0.02 25.22
N PRO A 449 -20.86 0.62 24.92
CA PRO A 449 -20.88 1.81 24.07
C PRO A 449 -20.15 2.96 24.76
N SER A 450 -19.28 3.66 24.03
CA SER A 450 -18.68 4.91 24.52
C SER A 450 -19.73 6.01 24.62
N MET A 451 -19.70 6.77 25.72
CA MET A 451 -20.60 7.91 25.89
C MET A 451 -20.13 9.08 25.02
N ILE A 452 -20.94 9.48 24.04
CA ILE A 452 -20.65 10.61 23.14
C ILE A 452 -21.54 11.80 23.52
N CYS A 453 -20.94 12.82 24.15
CA CYS A 453 -21.63 14.03 24.58
C CYS A 453 -21.28 15.21 23.65
N LEU A 454 -22.09 15.44 22.62
CA LEU A 454 -21.90 16.52 21.65
C LEU A 454 -23.15 17.40 21.56
N PRO A 455 -23.00 18.73 21.30
CA PRO A 455 -24.12 19.57 20.92
C PRO A 455 -24.71 19.10 19.57
N LEU A 456 -26.02 19.31 19.38
CA LEU A 456 -26.76 18.83 18.19
C LEU A 456 -26.10 19.24 16.87
N ALA A 457 -25.55 20.46 16.80
CA ALA A 457 -24.85 20.97 15.63
C ALA A 457 -23.65 20.09 15.23
N LEU A 458 -22.82 19.69 16.20
CA LEU A 458 -21.66 18.82 15.95
C LEU A 458 -22.09 17.38 15.67
N LYS A 459 -23.11 16.87 16.37
CA LYS A 459 -23.64 15.52 16.16
C LYS A 459 -24.19 15.32 14.74
N THR A 460 -24.86 16.32 14.19
CA THR A 460 -25.42 16.25 12.83
C THR A 460 -24.43 16.70 11.74
N LEU A 461 -23.22 17.14 12.10
CA LEU A 461 -22.27 17.75 11.16
C LEU A 461 -21.83 16.78 10.05
N ALA A 462 -21.56 15.52 10.37
CA ALA A 462 -21.16 14.52 9.38
C ALA A 462 -22.25 14.34 8.31
N MET A 463 -23.51 14.24 8.74
CA MET A 463 -24.66 14.10 7.84
C MET A 463 -24.89 15.36 7.01
N THR A 464 -24.78 16.56 7.58
CA THR A 464 -24.97 17.81 6.80
C THR A 464 -23.87 17.99 5.75
N VAL A 465 -22.63 17.70 6.09
CA VAL A 465 -21.50 17.73 5.16
C VAL A 465 -21.65 16.69 4.04
N SER A 466 -22.12 15.49 4.37
CA SER A 466 -22.40 14.45 3.38
C SER A 466 -23.50 14.90 2.39
N ALA A 467 -24.58 15.52 2.87
CA ALA A 467 -25.67 16.01 2.04
C ALA A 467 -25.24 17.16 1.12
N LEU A 468 -24.42 18.09 1.62
CA LEU A 468 -23.85 19.16 0.80
C LEU A 468 -22.89 18.60 -0.27
N GLY A 469 -22.02 17.67 0.10
CA GLY A 469 -21.13 16.99 -0.85
C GLY A 469 -21.90 16.23 -1.92
N ALA A 470 -23.01 15.60 -1.54
CA ALA A 470 -23.90 14.90 -2.46
C ALA A 470 -24.53 15.81 -3.50
N TRP A 471 -25.09 16.93 -3.02
CA TRP A 471 -25.68 17.94 -3.88
C TRP A 471 -24.64 18.52 -4.85
N MET A 472 -23.45 18.89 -4.35
CA MET A 472 -22.37 19.40 -5.19
C MET A 472 -21.93 18.38 -6.24
N GLY A 473 -21.71 17.11 -5.86
CA GLY A 473 -21.23 16.08 -6.79
C GLY A 473 -22.19 15.82 -7.95
N TYR A 474 -23.49 15.82 -7.67
CA TYR A 474 -24.52 15.60 -8.70
C TYR A 474 -24.67 16.82 -9.62
N GLU A 475 -24.72 18.05 -9.08
CA GLU A 475 -24.84 19.26 -9.91
C GLU A 475 -23.59 19.51 -10.77
N LEU A 476 -22.39 19.28 -10.23
CA LEU A 476 -21.14 19.45 -10.98
C LEU A 476 -20.98 18.43 -12.12
N ALA A 477 -21.65 17.28 -12.04
CA ALA A 477 -21.59 16.25 -13.07
C ALA A 477 -22.58 16.49 -14.22
N LYS A 478 -23.64 17.29 -14.02
CA LYS A 478 -24.62 17.62 -15.06
C LYS A 478 -24.02 18.57 -16.09
N PHE A 479 -23.54 18.01 -17.19
CA PHE A 479 -23.16 18.78 -18.37
C PHE A 479 -24.33 18.84 -19.36
N SER A 480 -24.72 20.05 -19.77
CA SER A 480 -25.57 20.26 -20.94
C SER A 480 -24.78 20.87 -22.10
N LEU A 481 -25.26 20.63 -23.31
CA LEU A 481 -24.74 21.30 -24.50
C LEU A 481 -24.90 22.81 -24.35
N GLY A 482 -23.82 23.57 -24.62
CA GLY A 482 -23.80 25.04 -24.56
C GLY A 482 -23.17 25.63 -23.29
N PHE A 483 -22.78 24.82 -22.29
CA PHE A 483 -22.03 25.35 -21.14
C PHE A 483 -20.57 25.66 -21.49
N ASN A 484 -20.11 26.82 -21.02
CA ASN A 484 -18.69 27.16 -21.06
C ASN A 484 -17.92 26.28 -20.08
N LEU A 485 -16.95 25.51 -20.60
CA LEU A 485 -16.11 24.63 -19.79
C LEU A 485 -15.10 25.45 -18.97
N TYR A 486 -15.38 25.61 -17.67
CA TYR A 486 -14.45 26.25 -16.73
C TYR A 486 -13.10 25.51 -16.63
N SER A 487 -13.09 24.20 -16.88
CA SER A 487 -11.86 23.39 -16.87
C SER A 487 -10.81 23.90 -17.86
N PHE A 488 -11.23 24.29 -19.08
CA PHE A 488 -10.31 24.82 -20.08
C PHE A 488 -9.76 26.20 -19.69
N ARG A 489 -10.53 27.04 -18.98
CA ARG A 489 -10.04 28.35 -18.52
C ARG A 489 -9.02 28.22 -17.40
N TYR A 490 -9.21 27.25 -16.50
CA TYR A 490 -8.37 27.02 -15.32
C TYR A 490 -7.53 25.74 -15.45
N GLN A 491 -6.93 25.50 -16.62
CA GLN A 491 -6.20 24.26 -16.92
C GLN A 491 -5.09 23.94 -15.90
N LEU A 492 -4.34 24.97 -15.43
CA LEU A 492 -3.29 24.77 -14.43
C LEU A 492 -3.85 24.26 -13.10
N VAL A 493 -4.95 24.84 -12.62
CA VAL A 493 -5.58 24.41 -11.35
C VAL A 493 -6.16 23.00 -11.50
N VAL A 494 -6.84 22.71 -12.60
CA VAL A 494 -7.42 21.38 -12.85
C VAL A 494 -6.32 20.32 -12.96
N SER A 495 -5.23 20.60 -13.68
CA SER A 495 -4.10 19.69 -13.78
C SER A 495 -3.38 19.48 -12.44
N PHE A 496 -3.19 20.53 -11.64
CA PHE A 496 -2.59 20.42 -10.30
C PHE A 496 -3.44 19.56 -9.35
N LEU A 497 -4.75 19.82 -9.31
CA LEU A 497 -5.68 19.09 -8.44
C LEU A 497 -5.91 17.64 -8.92
N GLY A 498 -6.00 17.42 -10.24
CA GLY A 498 -6.19 16.09 -10.81
C GLY A 498 -4.96 15.18 -10.70
N SER A 499 -3.74 15.73 -10.85
CA SER A 499 -2.50 14.94 -10.85
C SER A 499 -1.89 14.71 -9.46
N MET A 500 -2.69 14.74 -8.39
CA MET A 500 -2.22 14.64 -6.99
C MET A 500 -1.09 15.62 -6.68
N TRP A 501 -1.30 16.91 -6.94
CA TRP A 501 -0.32 17.99 -6.71
C TRP A 501 1.02 17.76 -7.44
N PHE A 502 0.96 17.17 -8.63
CA PHE A 502 2.12 16.76 -9.44
C PHE A 502 3.10 15.79 -8.73
N LEU A 503 2.70 15.14 -7.62
CA LEU A 503 3.53 14.16 -6.90
C LEU A 503 4.06 13.02 -7.80
N PRO A 504 3.28 12.45 -8.75
CA PRO A 504 3.80 11.44 -9.67
C PRO A 504 5.00 11.94 -10.48
N PHE A 505 4.99 13.19 -10.95
CA PHE A 505 6.09 13.76 -11.73
C PHE A 505 7.31 14.08 -10.87
N ILE A 506 7.11 14.59 -9.64
CA ILE A 506 8.19 14.86 -8.70
C ILE A 506 8.90 13.56 -8.31
N SER A 507 8.12 12.52 -7.96
CA SER A 507 8.66 11.22 -7.53
C SER A 507 9.40 10.46 -8.64
N THR A 508 9.01 10.61 -9.91
CA THR A 508 9.61 9.87 -11.03
C THR A 508 10.74 10.65 -11.72
N TYR A 509 10.45 11.83 -12.27
CA TYR A 509 11.45 12.62 -13.03
C TYR A 509 12.41 13.37 -12.12
N GLY A 510 11.94 13.90 -10.99
CA GLY A 510 12.77 14.65 -10.05
C GLY A 510 13.81 13.76 -9.37
N VAL A 511 13.36 12.63 -8.82
CA VAL A 511 14.22 11.74 -8.03
C VAL A 511 15.18 10.93 -8.90
N SER A 512 14.81 10.52 -10.12
CA SER A 512 15.66 9.63 -10.92
C SER A 512 16.88 10.31 -11.55
N LYS A 513 16.78 11.60 -11.91
CA LYS A 513 17.82 12.32 -12.66
C LYS A 513 19.13 12.48 -11.87
N ALA A 514 19.06 12.82 -10.59
CA ALA A 514 20.24 13.04 -9.74
C ALA A 514 21.10 11.78 -9.51
N PRO A 515 20.55 10.64 -9.05
CA PRO A 515 21.35 9.43 -8.82
C PRO A 515 21.87 8.82 -10.12
N LEU A 516 21.13 8.90 -11.23
CA LEU A 516 21.63 8.44 -12.53
C LEU A 516 22.81 9.30 -13.03
N GLY A 517 22.73 10.62 -12.87
CA GLY A 517 23.83 11.53 -13.19
C GLY A 517 25.07 11.28 -12.33
N ALA A 518 24.87 11.08 -11.02
CA ALA A 518 25.95 10.73 -10.10
C ALA A 518 26.58 9.37 -10.43
N GLY A 519 25.78 8.34 -10.72
CA GLY A 519 26.25 7.03 -11.12
C GLY A 519 27.08 7.06 -12.40
N TRP A 520 26.65 7.83 -13.40
CA TRP A 520 27.44 8.02 -14.62
C TRP A 520 28.76 8.75 -14.36
N ALA A 521 28.77 9.78 -13.50
CA ALA A 521 29.98 10.48 -13.12
C ALA A 521 30.96 9.56 -12.36
N VAL A 522 30.48 8.71 -11.45
CA VAL A 522 31.28 7.70 -10.74
C VAL A 522 31.88 6.71 -11.73
N LEU A 523 31.08 6.13 -12.62
CA LEU A 523 31.57 5.19 -13.63
C LEU A 523 32.65 5.81 -14.53
N LYS A 524 32.46 7.06 -14.98
CA LYS A 524 33.40 7.73 -15.88
C LYS A 524 34.68 8.18 -15.19
N THR A 525 34.60 8.70 -13.97
CA THR A 525 35.73 9.35 -13.29
C THR A 525 36.48 8.41 -12.36
N LEU A 526 35.77 7.60 -11.58
CA LEU A 526 36.38 6.68 -10.63
C LEU A 526 36.73 5.36 -11.32
N ASP A 527 35.73 4.61 -11.80
CA ASP A 527 35.95 3.26 -12.31
C ASP A 527 36.77 3.29 -13.61
N GLY A 528 36.28 3.95 -14.66
CA GLY A 528 36.98 4.06 -15.94
C GLY A 528 38.09 5.11 -15.99
N GLY A 529 38.40 5.79 -14.88
CA GLY A 529 39.38 6.87 -14.83
C GLY A 529 40.47 6.60 -13.81
N TRP A 530 40.28 7.12 -12.60
CA TRP A 530 41.29 7.05 -11.53
C TRP A 530 41.67 5.62 -11.14
N SER A 531 40.72 4.69 -11.10
CA SER A 531 41.01 3.30 -10.72
C SER A 531 41.89 2.60 -11.77
N GLU A 532 41.67 2.84 -13.05
CA GLU A 532 42.52 2.32 -14.14
C GLU A 532 43.89 3.02 -14.17
N TYR A 533 43.93 4.33 -13.93
CA TYR A 533 45.17 5.09 -13.88
C TYR A 533 46.06 4.65 -12.72
N PHE A 534 45.53 4.49 -11.51
CA PHE A 534 46.33 4.01 -10.36
C PHE A 534 46.55 2.49 -10.37
N GLY A 535 45.68 1.74 -11.04
CA GLY A 535 45.77 0.30 -11.17
C GLY A 535 46.62 -0.15 -12.35
N SER A 536 46.00 -0.86 -13.29
CA SER A 536 46.69 -1.60 -14.34
C SER A 536 47.39 -0.70 -15.37
N GLN A 537 46.76 0.40 -15.82
CA GLN A 537 47.32 1.23 -16.89
C GLN A 537 48.50 2.06 -16.41
N GLY A 538 48.43 2.63 -15.20
CA GLY A 538 49.56 3.35 -14.62
C GLY A 538 50.74 2.43 -14.31
N LEU A 539 50.48 1.23 -13.76
CA LEU A 539 51.53 0.24 -13.55
C LEU A 539 52.17 -0.18 -14.86
N TYR A 540 51.38 -0.49 -15.89
CA TYR A 540 51.89 -0.81 -17.22
C TYR A 540 52.76 0.31 -17.78
N TYR A 541 52.31 1.57 -17.69
CA TYR A 541 53.07 2.72 -18.14
C TYR A 541 54.36 2.94 -17.33
N SER A 542 54.34 2.68 -16.03
CA SER A 542 55.52 2.79 -15.16
C SER A 542 56.55 1.70 -15.46
N PHE A 543 56.12 0.45 -15.65
CA PHE A 543 57.01 -0.66 -15.99
C PHE A 543 57.58 -0.54 -17.39
N THR A 544 56.78 -0.14 -18.38
CA THR A 544 57.28 0.10 -19.74
C THR A 544 58.32 1.21 -19.76
N LYS A 545 58.10 2.32 -19.03
CA LYS A 545 59.11 3.36 -18.84
C LYS A 545 60.37 2.87 -18.12
N GLY A 546 60.21 2.13 -17.03
CA GLY A 546 61.34 1.56 -16.27
C GLY A 546 62.18 0.58 -17.11
N ALA A 547 61.52 -0.27 -17.88
CA ALA A 547 62.15 -1.20 -18.81
C ALA A 547 62.91 -0.44 -19.92
N TRP A 548 62.31 0.62 -20.48
CA TRP A 548 62.98 1.45 -21.47
C TRP A 548 64.24 2.11 -20.91
N VAL A 549 64.19 2.66 -19.70
CA VAL A 549 65.39 3.22 -19.04
C VAL A 549 66.45 2.13 -18.83
N ASN A 550 66.08 0.96 -18.30
CA ASN A 550 67.03 -0.15 -18.10
C ASN A 550 67.70 -0.58 -19.41
N GLN A 551 66.95 -0.62 -20.51
CA GLN A 551 67.49 -0.94 -21.83
C GLN A 551 68.54 0.08 -22.30
N VAL A 552 68.37 1.38 -21.99
CA VAL A 552 69.37 2.41 -22.29
C VAL A 552 70.67 2.19 -21.50
N TRP A 553 70.58 1.76 -20.23
CA TRP A 553 71.78 1.42 -19.44
C TRP A 553 72.50 0.19 -20.00
N GLN A 554 71.75 -0.81 -20.49
CA GLN A 554 72.31 -2.03 -21.06
C GLN A 554 72.94 -1.83 -22.46
N ASN A 555 72.42 -0.90 -23.25
CA ASN A 555 72.93 -0.65 -24.60
C ASN A 555 74.23 0.18 -24.64
N ASN A 556 74.99 0.24 -23.53
CA ASN A 556 76.27 0.95 -23.48
C ASN A 556 77.46 0.03 -23.78
N GLU A 557 78.60 0.66 -24.08
CA GLU A 557 79.87 -0.02 -24.34
C GLU A 557 80.43 -0.75 -23.10
N LEU A 558 81.21 -1.82 -23.33
CA LEU A 558 81.82 -2.67 -22.29
C LEU A 558 82.58 -1.88 -21.20
N LYS A 559 83.18 -0.74 -21.56
CA LYS A 559 83.86 0.18 -20.64
C LYS A 559 82.97 0.66 -19.49
N THR A 560 81.70 0.97 -19.77
CA THR A 560 80.76 1.49 -18.77
C THR A 560 80.38 0.42 -17.74
N TYR A 561 80.21 -0.84 -18.18
CA TYR A 561 79.97 -1.98 -17.30
C TYR A 561 81.12 -2.23 -16.32
N LEU A 562 82.37 -2.16 -16.81
CA LEU A 562 83.54 -2.32 -15.95
C LEU A 562 83.63 -1.23 -14.88
N MET A 563 83.31 0.03 -15.21
CA MET A 563 83.23 1.09 -14.21
C MET A 563 82.14 0.82 -13.16
N GLY A 564 80.97 0.32 -13.57
CA GLY A 564 79.89 -0.07 -12.65
C GLY A 564 80.33 -1.17 -11.68
N LEU A 565 81.05 -2.18 -12.15
CA LEU A 565 81.62 -3.25 -11.32
C LEU A 565 82.58 -2.72 -10.26
N VAL A 566 83.47 -1.80 -10.62
CA VAL A 566 84.41 -1.18 -9.68
C VAL A 566 83.63 -0.42 -8.59
N ILE A 567 82.63 0.37 -8.97
CA ILE A 567 81.78 1.09 -8.01
C ILE A 567 81.07 0.11 -7.07
N TRP A 568 80.56 -1.01 -7.58
CA TRP A 568 79.88 -2.01 -6.75
C TRP A 568 80.83 -2.69 -5.76
N VAL A 569 82.06 -3.00 -6.17
CA VAL A 569 83.10 -3.52 -5.26
C VAL A 569 83.42 -2.50 -4.16
N MET A 570 83.54 -1.22 -4.50
CA MET A 570 83.75 -0.16 -3.50
C MET A 570 82.58 -0.09 -2.50
N VAL A 571 81.33 -0.19 -2.97
CA VAL A 571 80.14 -0.23 -2.09
C VAL A 571 80.16 -1.45 -1.19
N LEU A 572 80.51 -2.64 -1.70
CA LEU A 572 80.62 -3.84 -0.88
C LEU A 572 81.68 -3.72 0.20
N ILE A 573 82.83 -3.13 -0.12
CA ILE A 573 83.90 -2.88 0.85
C ILE A 573 83.39 -1.93 1.94
N ILE A 574 82.69 -0.85 1.56
CA ILE A 574 82.09 0.07 2.53
C ILE A 574 81.06 -0.65 3.42
N MET A 575 80.20 -1.49 2.85
CA MET A 575 79.21 -2.26 3.62
C MET A 575 79.84 -3.34 4.52
N LEU A 576 81.06 -3.79 4.23
CA LEU A 576 81.82 -4.69 5.11
C LEU A 576 82.46 -3.95 6.29
N PHE A 577 82.64 -2.63 6.16
CA PHE A 577 83.18 -1.77 7.22
C PHE A 577 82.11 -1.13 8.11
N ILE A 578 80.83 -1.22 7.72
CA ILE A 578 79.65 -0.91 8.54
C ILE A 578 79.22 -2.20 9.25
#